data_AF-A0A950RD54-F1
#
_entry.id   AF-A0A950RD54-F1
#
_cell.length_a   1.000
_cell.length_b   1.000
_cell.length_c   1.000
_cell.angle_alpha   90.00
_cell.angle_beta   90.00
_cell.angle_gamma   90.00
#
_symmetry.space_group_name_H-M   'P 1'
#
loop_
_entity.id
_entity.type
_entity.pdbx_description
1 polymer ?
#
loop_
_entity_poly.entity_id
_entity_poly.type
_entity_poly.pdbx_seq_one_letter_code
_entity_poly.pdbx_strand_id
1 'polypeptide(L)'
;TYLGSNSSLSVDPTFEENQEYDRQDFVLVDPTNSPKADAFLVRLRRTNDLQGLDNIPGVSSNGQPLPYLFGRGSLLNPEAKARGITVRATAIAQARPAVSVGVPFAELNPPLPGVTPFGLDRLALWDSPNFTPQSSLNATVDPRGNITITSPGFSAPPQGLFFSTPLTSIGQEVIEPAPVSENLKFPITGYVPIFQVVENSTGQKPLTRVIGFGRITMILAQGTPGQTPLNVQLMKLPSIIAPENASAVLAYPFAVTDQTEALNVFEALKNFHDPLLAPALVR
;
A
#
# COMPACT_ATOMS: atom_id res chain seq x y z
N THR A 1 33.15 36.47 -1.90
CA THR A 1 32.47 36.67 -0.61
C THR A 1 31.02 36.28 -0.78
N TYR A 2 30.67 35.02 -0.48
CA TYR A 2 29.29 34.51 -0.47
C TYR A 2 28.92 34.30 0.98
N LEU A 3 28.04 35.15 1.51
CA LEU A 3 27.46 35.02 2.85
C LEU A 3 26.18 34.19 2.72
N GLY A 4 26.30 32.88 2.98
CA GLY A 4 25.14 32.01 3.16
C GLY A 4 24.55 32.26 4.56
N SER A 5 23.31 32.73 4.60
CA SER A 5 22.51 32.84 5.82
C SER A 5 22.25 31.43 6.37
N ASN A 6 22.90 31.08 7.48
CA ASN A 6 22.53 29.90 8.26
C ASN A 6 21.15 30.17 8.88
N SER A 7 20.10 29.53 8.35
CA SER A 7 18.84 29.39 9.08
C SER A 7 19.12 28.56 10.32
N SER A 8 19.20 29.20 11.48
CA SER A 8 19.24 28.53 12.76
C SER A 8 17.98 27.69 12.91
N LEU A 9 18.12 26.37 12.79
CA LEU A 9 17.12 25.41 13.27
C LEU A 9 17.01 25.62 14.78
N SER A 10 16.03 26.43 15.19
CA SER A 10 15.54 26.49 16.55
C SER A 10 14.92 25.13 16.86
N VAL A 11 15.66 24.27 17.56
CA VAL A 11 15.11 23.06 18.16
C VAL A 11 14.16 23.53 19.26
N ASP A 12 12.86 23.51 18.98
CA ASP A 12 11.84 23.72 20.01
C ASP A 12 11.87 22.53 20.97
N PRO A 13 12.22 22.73 22.26
CA PRO A 13 12.41 21.65 23.22
C PRO A 13 11.10 21.07 23.77
N THR A 14 9.94 21.46 23.23
CA THR A 14 8.63 21.07 23.78
C THR A 14 8.04 19.78 23.19
N PHE A 15 8.72 19.12 22.25
CA PHE A 15 8.23 17.87 21.68
C PHE A 15 8.55 16.68 22.58
N GLU A 16 7.53 16.20 23.31
CA GLU A 16 7.59 14.94 24.05
C GLU A 16 7.45 13.74 23.10
N GLU A 17 8.39 12.81 23.23
CA GLU A 17 8.35 11.48 22.61
C GLU A 17 7.60 10.53 23.55
N ASN A 18 6.53 9.88 23.07
CA ASN A 18 5.76 8.96 23.90
C ASN A 18 6.47 7.59 24.05
N GLN A 19 5.90 6.66 24.84
CA GLN A 19 6.45 5.30 25.02
C GLN A 19 6.46 4.46 23.73
N GLU A 20 5.70 4.87 22.72
CA GLU A 20 5.63 4.26 21.39
C GLU A 20 6.61 4.93 20.40
N TYR A 21 7.41 5.90 20.86
CA TYR A 21 8.34 6.71 20.08
C TYR A 21 7.68 7.59 19.01
N ASP A 22 6.40 7.94 19.20
CA ASP A 22 5.75 8.95 18.38
C ASP A 22 6.21 10.34 18.81
N ARG A 23 6.56 11.15 17.81
CA ARG A 23 6.87 12.56 17.99
C ARG A 23 5.93 13.41 17.16
N GLN A 24 5.41 14.49 17.75
CA GLN A 24 4.47 15.40 17.08
C GLN A 24 5.10 16.17 15.91
N ASP A 25 6.43 16.30 15.87
CA ASP A 25 7.17 16.93 14.76
C ASP A 25 7.48 15.96 13.61
N PHE A 26 7.21 14.67 13.78
CA PHE A 26 7.18 13.75 12.65
C PHE A 26 5.86 13.95 11.92
N VAL A 27 5.94 14.60 10.77
CA VAL A 27 4.82 14.64 9.82
C VAL A 27 4.54 13.20 9.42
N LEU A 28 3.40 12.67 9.87
CA LEU A 28 2.91 11.37 9.41
C LEU A 28 2.89 11.37 7.89
N VAL A 29 3.34 10.26 7.31
CA VAL A 29 3.32 10.00 5.87
C VAL A 29 1.92 10.29 5.35
N ASP A 30 1.76 11.34 4.53
CA ASP A 30 0.51 11.66 3.86
C ASP A 30 0.15 10.47 2.94
N PRO A 31 -0.90 9.69 3.23
CA PRO A 31 -1.27 8.51 2.43
C PRO A 31 -1.91 8.91 1.08
N THR A 32 -1.88 10.18 0.71
CA THR A 32 -2.31 10.69 -0.59
C THR A 32 -1.16 11.20 -1.46
N ASN A 33 -0.08 11.75 -0.88
CA ASN A 33 1.03 12.38 -1.63
C ASN A 33 2.45 11.92 -1.25
N SER A 34 2.60 10.94 -0.36
CA SER A 34 3.95 10.57 0.09
C SER A 34 4.82 10.00 -1.03
N PRO A 35 6.08 10.45 -1.14
CA PRO A 35 7.00 9.96 -2.17
C PRO A 35 7.24 8.46 -2.00
N LYS A 36 7.18 7.73 -3.12
CA LYS A 36 7.57 6.31 -3.22
C LYS A 36 9.09 6.21 -3.07
N ALA A 37 9.59 6.26 -1.84
CA ALA A 37 11.00 6.17 -1.55
C ALA A 37 11.27 5.05 -0.55
N ASP A 38 12.39 4.36 -0.72
CA ASP A 38 12.86 3.38 0.25
C ASP A 38 13.20 4.09 1.57
N ALA A 39 12.75 3.51 2.68
CA ALA A 39 12.94 4.08 4.01
C ALA A 39 13.79 3.15 4.88
N PHE A 40 14.70 3.76 5.64
CA PHE A 40 15.48 3.08 6.67
C PHE A 40 14.95 3.49 8.04
N LEU A 41 14.41 2.53 8.79
CA LEU A 41 14.18 2.74 10.21
C LEU A 41 15.45 2.38 10.97
N VAL A 42 16.08 3.38 11.57
CA VAL A 42 17.26 3.17 12.40
C VAL A 42 16.95 3.47 13.86
N ARG A 43 17.19 2.48 14.71
CA ARG A 43 17.15 2.63 16.15
C ARG A 43 18.57 2.80 16.66
N LEU A 44 18.85 3.98 17.22
CA LEU A 44 20.12 4.30 17.84
C LEU A 44 19.96 4.21 19.35
N ARG A 45 20.79 3.39 20.00
CA ARG A 45 20.88 3.35 21.46
C ARG A 45 22.32 3.64 21.89
N ARG A 46 22.49 4.60 22.81
CA ARG A 46 23.75 4.77 23.53
C ARG A 46 23.95 3.53 24.40
N THR A 47 25.04 2.81 24.18
CA THR A 47 25.11 1.39 24.55
C THR A 47 25.67 1.15 25.95
N ASN A 48 25.93 2.19 26.72
CA ASN A 48 26.56 2.08 28.02
C ASN A 48 25.72 2.74 29.13
N ASP A 49 24.73 2.00 29.63
CA ASP A 49 24.16 2.26 30.97
C ASP A 49 25.16 1.84 32.07
N LEU A 50 26.43 2.25 31.93
CA LEU A 50 27.50 1.91 32.87
C LEU A 50 27.23 2.45 34.27
N GLN A 51 26.28 3.38 34.41
CA GLN A 51 25.95 4.07 35.65
C GLN A 51 24.52 3.83 36.14
N GLY A 52 23.71 3.03 35.44
CA GLY A 52 22.31 2.75 35.84
C GLY A 52 21.38 3.97 35.75
N LEU A 53 21.73 4.95 34.92
CA LEU A 53 21.06 6.27 34.86
C LEU A 53 20.07 6.39 33.70
N ASP A 54 20.00 5.41 32.80
CA ASP A 54 19.19 5.48 31.57
C ASP A 54 17.67 5.46 31.81
N ASN A 55 17.19 5.15 33.03
CA ASN A 55 15.75 5.04 33.36
C ASN A 55 15.35 5.75 34.66
N ILE A 56 16.12 6.75 35.10
CA ILE A 56 15.81 7.51 36.32
C ILE A 56 15.06 8.80 35.93
N PRO A 57 13.78 8.98 36.33
CA PRO A 57 13.03 10.20 36.08
C PRO A 57 13.75 11.43 36.62
N GLY A 58 13.94 12.46 35.79
CA GLY A 58 14.62 13.70 36.17
C GLY A 58 16.16 13.65 36.25
N VAL A 59 16.79 12.48 36.09
CA VAL A 59 18.25 12.30 36.03
C VAL A 59 18.71 11.83 34.66
N SER A 60 17.88 11.03 33.98
CA SER A 60 18.09 10.62 32.59
C SER A 60 18.09 11.88 31.72
N SER A 61 19.27 12.28 31.24
CA SER A 61 19.39 13.40 30.31
C SER A 61 19.41 12.86 28.88
N ASN A 62 18.40 13.25 28.11
CA ASN A 62 18.50 13.32 26.67
C ASN A 62 19.53 14.42 26.36
N GLY A 63 20.83 14.10 26.44
CA GLY A 63 21.89 15.05 26.12
C GLY A 63 21.66 15.67 24.73
N GLN A 64 22.33 16.80 24.44
CA GLN A 64 22.05 17.55 23.22
C GLN A 64 21.95 16.65 21.97
N PRO A 65 20.92 16.87 21.11
CA PRO A 65 20.76 16.11 19.89
C PRO A 65 22.07 16.12 19.11
N LEU A 66 22.63 14.94 18.87
CA LEU A 66 23.75 14.80 17.95
C LEU A 66 23.15 14.76 16.55
N PRO A 67 23.34 15.79 15.70
CA PRO A 67 22.92 15.71 14.31
C PRO A 67 23.72 14.59 13.65
N TYR A 68 23.04 13.47 13.41
CA TYR A 68 23.64 12.27 12.84
C TYR A 68 23.08 12.05 11.44
N LEU A 69 23.87 12.40 10.44
CA LEU A 69 23.59 12.04 9.06
C LEU A 69 24.21 10.67 8.77
N PHE A 70 23.37 9.68 8.47
CA PHE A 70 23.83 8.36 8.02
C PHE A 70 24.75 8.52 6.80
N GLY A 71 25.97 7.98 6.88
CA GLY A 71 27.02 8.12 5.86
C GLY A 71 28.18 9.07 6.23
N ARG A 72 28.05 9.88 7.29
CA ARG A 72 29.14 10.75 7.80
C ARG A 72 29.64 10.39 9.19
N GLY A 73 29.35 9.19 9.68
CA GLY A 73 29.80 8.72 11.01
C GLY A 73 31.33 8.77 11.20
N SER A 74 32.09 8.74 10.10
CA SER A 74 33.55 8.93 10.11
C SER A 74 33.98 10.33 10.59
N LEU A 75 33.15 11.35 10.38
CA LEU A 75 33.43 12.75 10.73
C LEU A 75 33.12 13.08 12.20
N LEU A 76 32.53 12.14 12.95
CA LEU A 76 32.34 12.33 14.38
C LEU A 76 33.68 12.44 15.10
N ASN A 77 33.73 13.28 16.14
CA ASN A 77 34.87 13.39 17.03
C ASN A 77 35.28 11.97 17.51
N PRO A 78 36.57 11.58 17.41
CA PRO A 78 37.07 10.30 17.90
C PRO A 78 36.63 9.94 19.33
N GLU A 79 36.53 10.92 20.24
CA GLU A 79 36.05 10.70 21.61
C GLU A 79 34.57 10.32 21.68
N ALA A 80 33.74 10.89 20.80
CA ALA A 80 32.33 10.51 20.68
C ALA A 80 32.17 9.11 20.05
N LYS A 81 33.06 8.74 19.11
CA LYS A 81 33.13 7.38 18.53
C LYS A 81 33.60 6.34 19.55
N ALA A 82 34.58 6.69 20.38
CA ALA A 82 35.17 5.81 21.40
C ALA A 82 34.18 5.40 22.49
N ARG A 83 33.13 6.20 22.74
CA ARG A 83 32.04 5.88 23.68
C ARG A 83 31.08 4.81 23.16
N GLY A 84 31.25 4.36 21.92
CA GLY A 84 30.46 3.31 21.30
C GLY A 84 29.10 3.83 20.81
N ILE A 85 28.85 3.66 19.51
CA ILE A 85 27.52 3.80 18.93
C ILE A 85 27.16 2.42 18.39
N THR A 86 26.21 1.76 19.04
CA THR A 86 25.62 0.53 18.49
C THR A 86 24.42 0.91 17.65
N VAL A 87 24.57 0.78 16.34
CA VAL A 87 23.48 0.93 15.39
C VAL A 87 22.81 -0.44 15.23
N ARG A 88 21.56 -0.57 15.69
CA ARG A 88 20.75 -1.74 15.34
C ARG A 88 19.84 -1.35 14.19
N ALA A 89 20.30 -1.59 12.96
CA ALA A 89 19.43 -1.51 11.79
C ALA A 89 18.31 -2.56 11.97
N THR A 90 17.07 -2.10 12.14
CA THR A 90 15.97 -3.00 12.50
C THR A 90 15.18 -3.43 11.27
N ALA A 91 15.19 -2.63 10.19
CA ALA A 91 14.64 -3.00 8.89
C ALA A 91 15.07 -2.02 7.78
N ILE A 92 15.38 -2.53 6.59
CA ILE A 92 15.21 -1.77 5.35
C ILE A 92 13.78 -2.05 4.90
N ALA A 93 12.91 -1.04 4.96
CA ALA A 93 11.56 -1.15 4.43
C ALA A 93 11.63 -0.71 2.96
N GLN A 94 11.66 -1.69 2.06
CA GLN A 94 11.59 -1.43 0.62
C GLN A 94 10.12 -1.38 0.20
N ALA A 95 9.75 -0.36 -0.57
CA ALA A 95 8.42 -0.30 -1.16
C ALA A 95 8.33 -1.34 -2.30
N ARG A 96 7.47 -2.35 -2.14
CA ARG A 96 7.25 -3.39 -3.16
C ARG A 96 5.78 -3.56 -3.48
N PRO A 97 5.39 -4.03 -4.67
CA PRO A 97 4.00 -4.37 -4.95
C PRO A 97 3.41 -5.29 -3.87
N ALA A 98 2.22 -4.96 -3.40
CA ALA A 98 1.51 -5.75 -2.40
C ALA A 98 1.18 -7.14 -2.97
N VAL A 99 1.51 -8.19 -2.21
CA VAL A 99 1.21 -9.58 -2.58
C VAL A 99 -0.08 -10.10 -1.93
N SER A 100 -0.49 -9.47 -0.84
CA SER A 100 -1.75 -9.80 -0.20
C SER A 100 -2.32 -8.59 0.51
N VAL A 101 -3.64 -8.58 0.61
CA VAL A 101 -4.42 -7.52 1.23
C VAL A 101 -5.50 -8.17 2.09
N GLY A 102 -5.64 -7.71 3.33
CA GLY A 102 -6.66 -8.21 4.23
C GLY A 102 -8.05 -7.65 3.93
N VAL A 103 -9.05 -8.24 4.60
CA VAL A 103 -10.43 -7.75 4.54
C VAL A 103 -10.57 -6.41 5.26
N PRO A 104 -11.43 -5.49 4.78
CA PRO A 104 -11.65 -4.21 5.45
C PRO A 104 -12.36 -4.44 6.78
N PHE A 105 -12.07 -3.60 7.77
CA PHE A 105 -12.76 -3.64 9.07
C PHE A 105 -13.24 -2.23 9.46
N ALA A 106 -14.48 -1.94 9.07
CA ALA A 106 -15.08 -0.61 9.19
C ALA A 106 -15.48 -0.22 10.63
N GLU A 107 -15.50 -1.17 11.56
CA GLU A 107 -15.88 -0.93 12.96
C GLU A 107 -14.73 -0.41 13.83
N LEU A 108 -13.49 -0.44 13.32
CA LEU A 108 -12.34 0.19 13.97
C LEU A 108 -12.41 1.71 13.85
N ASN A 109 -11.76 2.41 14.79
CA ASN A 109 -11.58 3.86 14.76
C ASN A 109 -10.08 4.20 14.92
N PRO A 110 -9.37 4.58 13.84
CA PRO A 110 -9.89 4.77 12.47
C PRO A 110 -10.25 3.44 11.76
N PRO A 111 -11.15 3.45 10.76
CA PRO A 111 -11.50 2.25 9.98
C PRO A 111 -10.30 1.66 9.26
N LEU A 112 -10.14 0.33 9.33
CA LEU A 112 -9.06 -0.36 8.63
C LEU A 112 -9.41 -0.54 7.15
N PRO A 113 -8.71 0.11 6.20
CA PRO A 113 -8.91 -0.11 4.78
C PRO A 113 -8.52 -1.54 4.41
N GLY A 114 -9.15 -2.09 3.39
CA GLY A 114 -8.89 -3.46 2.95
C GLY A 114 -9.33 -3.69 1.53
N VAL A 115 -9.37 -4.97 1.15
CA VAL A 115 -9.75 -5.37 -0.20
C VAL A 115 -11.21 -4.99 -0.51
N THR A 116 -11.47 -4.49 -1.71
CA THR A 116 -12.83 -4.20 -2.17
C THR A 116 -13.59 -5.49 -2.55
N PRO A 117 -14.93 -5.52 -2.45
CA PRO A 117 -15.74 -6.68 -2.82
C PRO A 117 -15.92 -6.85 -4.35
N PHE A 118 -15.16 -6.10 -5.14
CA PHE A 118 -15.12 -6.15 -6.59
C PHE A 118 -13.67 -5.99 -7.05
N GLY A 119 -13.38 -6.43 -8.27
CA GLY A 119 -12.08 -6.30 -8.92
C GLY A 119 -12.23 -5.74 -10.32
N LEU A 120 -11.12 -5.32 -10.91
CA LEU A 120 -11.07 -4.73 -12.25
C LEU A 120 -10.11 -5.50 -13.16
N ASP A 121 -10.46 -5.54 -14.44
CA ASP A 121 -9.59 -6.08 -15.47
C ASP A 121 -8.42 -5.13 -15.73
N ARG A 122 -7.21 -5.69 -15.79
CA ARG A 122 -6.00 -4.92 -16.05
C ARG A 122 -6.01 -4.28 -17.42
N LEU A 123 -6.08 -5.10 -18.46
CA LEU A 123 -5.78 -4.70 -19.83
C LEU A 123 -6.96 -3.93 -20.44
N ALA A 124 -8.18 -4.30 -20.07
CA ALA A 124 -9.39 -3.64 -20.54
C ALA A 124 -9.67 -2.31 -19.81
N LEU A 125 -9.11 -2.10 -18.60
CA LEU A 125 -9.41 -0.91 -17.81
C LEU A 125 -8.23 -0.34 -17.04
N TRP A 126 -7.60 -1.08 -16.12
CA TRP A 126 -6.65 -0.47 -15.17
C TRP A 126 -5.46 0.23 -15.83
N ASP A 127 -4.92 -0.40 -16.88
CA ASP A 127 -3.78 0.11 -17.67
C ASP A 127 -4.23 0.98 -18.85
N SER A 128 -5.53 1.26 -18.98
CA SER A 128 -6.05 2.11 -20.04
C SER A 128 -5.52 3.55 -19.89
N PRO A 129 -5.09 4.20 -20.99
CA PRO A 129 -4.67 5.60 -20.95
C PRO A 129 -5.81 6.56 -20.59
N ASN A 130 -7.06 6.12 -20.72
CA ASN A 130 -8.25 6.89 -20.33
C ASN A 130 -8.62 6.71 -18.85
N PHE A 131 -7.89 5.89 -18.09
CA PHE A 131 -8.10 5.65 -16.67
C PHE A 131 -6.83 5.96 -15.86
N THR A 132 -6.54 7.25 -15.75
CA THR A 132 -5.40 7.78 -14.99
C THR A 132 -5.77 8.02 -13.53
N PRO A 133 -4.79 8.14 -12.60
CA PRO A 133 -5.07 8.59 -11.24
C PRO A 133 -5.89 9.89 -11.22
N GLN A 134 -6.84 9.98 -10.28
CA GLN A 134 -7.82 11.06 -10.13
C GLN A 134 -8.87 11.17 -11.25
N SER A 135 -8.82 10.31 -12.29
CA SER A 135 -9.91 10.23 -13.27
C SER A 135 -11.12 9.50 -12.69
N SER A 136 -12.31 9.93 -13.10
CA SER A 136 -13.59 9.29 -12.75
C SER A 136 -14.28 8.78 -14.01
N LEU A 137 -14.74 7.53 -13.97
CA LEU A 137 -15.45 6.88 -15.07
C LEU A 137 -16.84 6.45 -14.61
N ASN A 138 -17.84 6.64 -15.46
CA ASN A 138 -19.18 6.10 -15.23
C ASN A 138 -19.21 4.62 -15.61
N ALA A 139 -19.88 3.81 -14.81
CA ALA A 139 -20.06 2.39 -15.06
C ALA A 139 -21.45 1.93 -14.63
N THR A 140 -21.91 0.84 -15.22
CA THR A 140 -23.11 0.11 -14.81
C THR A 140 -22.73 -1.23 -14.23
N VAL A 141 -23.48 -1.66 -13.20
CA VAL A 141 -23.37 -3.00 -12.62
C VAL A 141 -24.64 -3.78 -12.92
N ASP A 142 -24.49 -4.93 -13.59
CA ASP A 142 -25.61 -5.78 -13.99
C ASP A 142 -26.07 -6.72 -12.84
N PRO A 143 -27.19 -7.46 -12.99
CA PRO A 143 -27.68 -8.40 -11.98
C PRO A 143 -26.72 -9.53 -11.57
N ARG A 144 -25.72 -9.83 -12.41
CA ARG A 144 -24.70 -10.85 -12.13
C ARG A 144 -23.50 -10.25 -11.40
N GLY A 145 -23.40 -8.93 -11.30
CA GLY A 145 -22.25 -8.25 -10.71
C GLY A 145 -21.17 -7.87 -11.73
N ASN A 146 -21.45 -7.93 -13.03
CA ASN A 146 -20.51 -7.44 -14.04
C ASN A 146 -20.50 -5.92 -14.05
N ILE A 147 -19.31 -5.34 -14.03
CA ILE A 147 -19.08 -3.90 -14.12
C ILE A 147 -18.72 -3.57 -15.57
N THR A 148 -19.53 -2.73 -16.20
CA THR A 148 -19.30 -2.25 -17.57
C THR A 148 -19.12 -0.75 -17.59
N ILE A 149 -18.00 -0.27 -18.12
CA ILE A 149 -17.72 1.17 -18.25
C ILE A 149 -18.61 1.76 -19.35
N THR A 150 -19.34 2.82 -19.03
CA THR A 150 -20.21 3.56 -19.96
C THR A 150 -19.58 4.85 -20.46
N SER A 151 -18.45 5.27 -19.88
CA SER A 151 -17.65 6.38 -20.39
C SER A 151 -17.09 6.09 -21.80
N PRO A 152 -16.95 7.12 -22.66
CA PRO A 152 -16.32 6.97 -23.98
C PRO A 152 -14.90 6.41 -23.91
N GLY A 153 -14.49 5.66 -24.94
CA GLY A 153 -13.14 5.11 -25.03
C GLY A 153 -12.97 3.71 -24.43
N PHE A 154 -14.06 3.08 -24.00
CA PHE A 154 -14.09 1.70 -23.52
C PHE A 154 -15.07 0.87 -24.37
N SER A 155 -14.68 -0.34 -24.77
CA SER A 155 -15.53 -1.30 -25.49
C SER A 155 -15.38 -2.71 -24.87
N ALA A 156 -16.43 -3.54 -24.96
CA ALA A 156 -16.66 -4.76 -24.15
C ALA A 156 -15.59 -5.86 -24.32
N PRO A 157 -15.28 -6.74 -23.33
CA PRO A 157 -16.13 -7.33 -22.26
C PRO A 157 -16.16 -6.56 -20.93
N PRO A 158 -16.90 -7.02 -19.89
CA PRO A 158 -16.95 -6.36 -18.58
C PRO A 158 -15.56 -6.06 -18.05
N GLN A 159 -15.36 -4.82 -17.61
CA GLN A 159 -14.06 -4.33 -17.13
C GLN A 159 -13.86 -4.56 -15.64
N GLY A 160 -14.82 -5.18 -14.97
CA GLY A 160 -14.75 -5.53 -13.57
C GLY A 160 -15.89 -6.45 -13.17
N LEU A 161 -15.79 -7.00 -11.97
CA LEU A 161 -16.70 -8.02 -11.47
C LEU A 161 -16.83 -7.86 -9.95
N PHE A 162 -18.03 -8.04 -9.41
CA PHE A 162 -18.27 -8.25 -7.99
C PHE A 162 -18.04 -9.72 -7.61
N PHE A 163 -17.59 -9.94 -6.38
CA PHE A 163 -17.31 -11.28 -5.85
C PHE A 163 -18.06 -11.51 -4.54
N SER A 164 -18.48 -12.76 -4.32
CA SER A 164 -19.03 -13.20 -3.04
C SER A 164 -17.94 -13.45 -2.00
N THR A 165 -16.73 -13.79 -2.45
CA THR A 165 -15.56 -14.05 -1.60
C THR A 165 -14.47 -13.03 -1.93
N PRO A 166 -13.89 -12.34 -0.93
CA PRO A 166 -12.80 -11.39 -1.16
C PRO A 166 -11.58 -12.05 -1.80
N LEU A 167 -10.98 -11.38 -2.78
CA LEU A 167 -9.75 -11.82 -3.44
C LEU A 167 -8.53 -11.18 -2.78
N THR A 168 -7.90 -11.88 -1.84
CA THR A 168 -6.92 -11.30 -0.91
C THR A 168 -5.46 -11.55 -1.30
N SER A 169 -5.18 -12.33 -2.33
CA SER A 169 -3.81 -12.72 -2.71
C SER A 169 -3.59 -12.73 -4.22
N ILE A 170 -2.36 -12.43 -4.66
CA ILE A 170 -1.94 -12.63 -6.05
C ILE A 170 -1.87 -14.12 -6.41
N GLY A 171 -2.23 -14.42 -7.66
CA GLY A 171 -2.40 -15.78 -8.17
C GLY A 171 -3.74 -16.41 -7.79
N GLN A 172 -4.56 -15.77 -6.94
CA GLN A 172 -5.90 -16.28 -6.64
C GLN A 172 -6.78 -16.30 -7.89
N GLU A 173 -7.53 -17.39 -8.06
CA GLU A 173 -8.50 -17.54 -9.13
C GLU A 173 -9.66 -16.55 -8.98
N VAL A 174 -9.94 -15.83 -10.07
CA VAL A 174 -11.15 -15.04 -10.20
C VAL A 174 -12.24 -15.96 -10.75
N ILE A 175 -13.19 -16.29 -9.89
CA ILE A 175 -14.35 -17.12 -10.21
C ILE A 175 -15.45 -16.24 -10.84
N GLU A 176 -16.57 -16.85 -11.20
CA GLU A 176 -17.75 -16.20 -11.74
C GLU A 176 -18.25 -14.99 -10.91
N PRO A 177 -18.79 -13.95 -11.59
CA PRO A 177 -19.37 -12.78 -10.95
C PRO A 177 -20.47 -13.13 -9.94
N ALA A 178 -20.55 -12.35 -8.86
CA ALA A 178 -21.61 -12.46 -7.87
C ALA A 178 -22.46 -11.17 -7.82
N PRO A 179 -23.78 -11.28 -7.56
CA PRO A 179 -24.64 -10.12 -7.37
C PRO A 179 -24.15 -9.19 -6.25
N VAL A 180 -24.45 -7.91 -6.39
CA VAL A 180 -24.12 -6.90 -5.37
C VAL A 180 -24.96 -7.13 -4.12
N SER A 181 -24.32 -7.23 -2.95
CA SER A 181 -25.01 -7.40 -1.67
C SER A 181 -25.93 -6.21 -1.34
N GLU A 182 -27.14 -6.49 -0.84
CA GLU A 182 -28.07 -5.48 -0.30
C GLU A 182 -27.47 -4.66 0.85
N ASN A 183 -26.51 -5.24 1.58
CA ASN A 183 -25.87 -4.61 2.73
C ASN A 183 -24.62 -3.80 2.35
N LEU A 184 -24.29 -3.71 1.06
CA LEU A 184 -23.10 -2.99 0.61
C LEU A 184 -23.27 -1.49 0.78
N LYS A 185 -22.36 -0.87 1.53
CA LYS A 185 -22.36 0.57 1.81
C LYS A 185 -21.47 1.31 0.81
N PHE A 186 -21.94 2.47 0.34
CA PHE A 186 -21.21 3.39 -0.51
C PHE A 186 -20.92 4.71 0.22
N PRO A 187 -19.83 5.43 -0.11
CA PRO A 187 -18.80 5.07 -1.09
C PRO A 187 -17.91 3.93 -0.60
N ILE A 188 -17.40 3.12 -1.52
CA ILE A 188 -16.43 2.06 -1.24
C ILE A 188 -15.06 2.61 -1.59
N THR A 189 -14.18 2.77 -0.60
CA THR A 189 -12.79 3.14 -0.82
C THR A 189 -11.89 2.07 -0.24
N GLY A 190 -10.95 1.57 -1.03
CA GLY A 190 -10.09 0.49 -0.60
C GLY A 190 -9.09 0.04 -1.66
N TYR A 191 -8.60 -1.18 -1.44
CA TYR A 191 -7.61 -1.83 -2.29
C TYR A 191 -8.32 -2.76 -3.27
N VAL A 192 -8.29 -2.42 -4.56
CA VAL A 192 -9.00 -3.19 -5.58
C VAL A 192 -8.13 -4.29 -6.16
N PRO A 193 -8.56 -5.56 -6.15
CA PRO A 193 -7.89 -6.62 -6.89
C PRO A 193 -7.90 -6.29 -8.38
N ILE A 194 -6.72 -6.33 -9.00
CA ILE A 194 -6.58 -6.20 -10.44
C ILE A 194 -6.29 -7.59 -10.99
N PHE A 195 -7.10 -8.01 -11.96
CA PHE A 195 -7.02 -9.34 -12.53
C PHE A 195 -6.72 -9.32 -14.02
N GLN A 196 -6.22 -10.45 -14.51
CA GLN A 196 -5.90 -10.66 -15.91
C GLN A 196 -6.08 -12.13 -16.25
N VAL A 197 -6.43 -12.41 -17.50
CA VAL A 197 -6.38 -13.77 -18.06
C VAL A 197 -4.91 -14.21 -18.20
N VAL A 198 -4.60 -15.38 -17.66
CA VAL A 198 -3.26 -15.98 -17.65
C VAL A 198 -3.31 -17.37 -18.29
N GLU A 199 -2.33 -17.66 -19.15
CA GLU A 199 -2.18 -18.96 -19.80
C GLU A 199 -1.54 -19.98 -18.84
N ASN A 200 -1.97 -21.25 -18.95
CA ASN A 200 -1.41 -22.39 -18.21
C ASN A 200 -0.65 -23.35 -19.14
N SER A 201 0.22 -24.19 -18.55
CA SER A 201 1.02 -25.15 -19.32
C SER A 201 0.21 -26.27 -19.98
N THR A 202 -1.02 -26.54 -19.51
CA THR A 202 -1.81 -27.72 -19.86
C THR A 202 -2.68 -27.57 -21.11
N GLY A 203 -2.63 -26.41 -21.79
CA GLY A 203 -3.52 -26.13 -22.93
C GLY A 203 -5.01 -26.11 -22.55
N GLN A 204 -5.30 -26.02 -21.24
CA GLN A 204 -6.64 -25.86 -20.72
C GLN A 204 -7.09 -24.41 -20.88
N LYS A 205 -8.39 -24.16 -20.71
CA LYS A 205 -8.96 -22.81 -20.81
C LYS A 205 -8.14 -21.85 -19.92
N PRO A 206 -7.70 -20.69 -20.44
CA PRO A 206 -6.91 -19.76 -19.66
C PRO A 206 -7.73 -19.27 -18.46
N LEU A 207 -7.04 -19.05 -17.34
CA LEU A 207 -7.67 -18.75 -16.07
C LEU A 207 -7.46 -17.28 -15.73
N THR A 208 -8.49 -16.64 -15.17
CA THR A 208 -8.39 -15.27 -14.71
C THR A 208 -7.78 -15.26 -13.31
N ARG A 209 -6.66 -14.55 -13.14
CA ARG A 209 -5.91 -14.47 -11.88
C ARG A 209 -5.78 -13.05 -11.40
N VAL A 210 -5.76 -12.88 -10.08
CA VAL A 210 -5.29 -11.63 -9.46
C VAL A 210 -3.81 -11.50 -9.73
N ILE A 211 -3.40 -10.36 -10.29
CA ILE A 211 -2.01 -10.06 -10.62
C ILE A 211 -1.43 -8.93 -9.77
N GLY A 212 -2.27 -8.21 -9.03
CA GLY A 212 -1.88 -7.13 -8.14
C GLY A 212 -3.07 -6.43 -7.53
N PHE A 213 -2.80 -5.35 -6.82
CA PHE A 213 -3.82 -4.51 -6.19
C PHE A 213 -3.63 -3.06 -6.60
N GLY A 214 -4.73 -2.33 -6.72
CA GLY A 214 -4.76 -0.88 -6.94
C GLY A 214 -5.49 -0.15 -5.83
N ARG A 215 -5.63 1.17 -5.92
CA ARG A 215 -6.53 1.95 -5.06
C ARG A 215 -7.64 2.58 -5.87
N ILE A 216 -8.86 2.50 -5.32
CA ILE A 216 -10.04 3.03 -5.99
C ILE A 216 -11.05 3.54 -4.97
N THR A 217 -11.87 4.48 -5.43
CA THR A 217 -13.14 4.82 -4.80
C THR A 217 -14.27 4.53 -5.78
N MET A 218 -15.28 3.78 -5.35
CA MET A 218 -16.53 3.58 -6.08
C MET A 218 -17.66 4.34 -5.38
N ILE A 219 -18.36 5.20 -6.11
CA ILE A 219 -19.48 6.00 -5.63
C ILE A 219 -20.75 5.51 -6.32
N LEU A 220 -21.83 5.33 -5.56
CA LEU A 220 -23.13 5.02 -6.12
C LEU A 220 -23.75 6.30 -6.69
N ALA A 221 -23.96 6.35 -8.00
CA ALA A 221 -24.61 7.48 -8.66
C ALA A 221 -26.13 7.31 -8.67
N GLN A 222 -26.63 6.11 -8.98
CA GLN A 222 -28.06 5.76 -8.97
C GLN A 222 -28.28 4.26 -8.72
N GLY A 223 -29.44 3.91 -8.15
CA GLY A 223 -29.83 2.53 -7.82
C GLY A 223 -29.80 2.27 -6.31
N THR A 224 -30.16 1.05 -5.92
CA THR A 224 -30.17 0.59 -4.51
C THR A 224 -29.36 -0.69 -4.44
N PRO A 225 -28.35 -0.82 -3.56
CA PRO A 225 -27.59 -2.07 -3.40
C PRO A 225 -28.51 -3.29 -3.28
N GLY A 226 -28.17 -4.39 -3.96
CA GLY A 226 -29.04 -5.56 -4.10
C GLY A 226 -30.14 -5.47 -5.17
N GLN A 227 -30.37 -4.28 -5.74
CA GLN A 227 -31.26 -4.07 -6.87
C GLN A 227 -30.48 -3.52 -8.07
N THR A 228 -30.44 -4.30 -9.14
CA THR A 228 -29.68 -3.97 -10.36
C THR A 228 -30.60 -3.53 -11.51
N PRO A 229 -30.14 -2.67 -12.43
CA PRO A 229 -28.77 -2.19 -12.57
C PRO A 229 -28.40 -1.08 -11.58
N LEU A 230 -27.13 -1.06 -11.16
CA LEU A 230 -26.56 0.08 -10.41
C LEU A 230 -25.77 0.96 -11.36
N ASN A 231 -25.91 2.27 -11.23
CA ASN A 231 -25.02 3.23 -11.88
C ASN A 231 -24.00 3.70 -10.86
N VAL A 232 -22.72 3.50 -11.16
CA VAL A 232 -21.62 3.84 -10.26
C VAL A 232 -20.58 4.72 -10.96
N GLN A 233 -19.80 5.43 -10.16
CA GLN A 233 -18.61 6.15 -10.60
C GLN A 233 -17.37 5.51 -10.00
N LEU A 234 -16.40 5.18 -10.84
CA LEU A 234 -15.12 4.62 -10.48
C LEU A 234 -14.04 5.70 -10.55
N MET A 235 -13.41 6.00 -9.42
CA MET A 235 -12.32 6.96 -9.34
C MET A 235 -11.01 6.24 -8.99
N LYS A 236 -10.05 6.20 -9.94
CA LYS A 236 -8.71 5.65 -9.70
C LYS A 236 -7.96 6.57 -8.75
N LEU A 237 -7.40 6.01 -7.68
CA LEU A 237 -6.59 6.78 -6.73
C LEU A 237 -5.10 6.61 -7.04
N PRO A 238 -4.25 7.59 -6.67
CA PRO A 238 -2.80 7.45 -6.77
C PRO A 238 -2.28 6.23 -6.00
N SER A 239 -1.30 5.56 -6.60
CA SER A 239 -0.55 4.47 -5.96
C SER A 239 0.26 4.99 -4.77
N ILE A 240 0.20 4.26 -3.66
CA ILE A 240 0.90 4.56 -2.41
C ILE A 240 1.55 3.30 -1.84
N ILE A 241 2.36 3.50 -0.80
CA ILE A 241 2.70 2.44 0.15
C ILE A 241 1.54 2.36 1.14
N ALA A 242 0.82 1.24 1.15
CA ALA A 242 -0.23 0.98 2.12
C ALA A 242 0.37 1.02 3.53
N PRO A 243 -0.15 1.87 4.43
CA PRO A 243 0.34 1.94 5.80
C PRO A 243 -0.08 0.72 6.63
N GLU A 244 -1.13 0.02 6.21
CA GLU A 244 -1.76 -1.06 6.95
C GLU A 244 -2.49 -2.05 6.03
N ASN A 245 -2.78 -3.23 6.57
CA ASN A 245 -3.59 -4.30 5.95
C ASN A 245 -3.16 -4.78 4.55
N ALA A 246 -1.94 -4.45 4.12
CA ALA A 246 -1.31 -4.97 2.91
C ALA A 246 0.10 -5.46 3.23
N SER A 247 0.53 -6.53 2.60
CA SER A 247 1.87 -7.09 2.81
C SER A 247 2.61 -7.35 1.50
N ALA A 248 3.92 -7.21 1.55
CA ALA A 248 4.84 -7.63 0.50
C ALA A 248 5.86 -8.61 1.09
N VAL A 249 6.33 -9.54 0.27
CA VAL A 249 7.31 -10.58 0.65
C VAL A 249 8.41 -10.70 -0.41
N LEU A 250 9.55 -11.24 -0.02
CA LEU A 250 10.69 -11.44 -0.92
C LEU A 250 10.51 -12.64 -1.85
N ALA A 251 9.81 -13.68 -1.39
CA ALA A 251 9.45 -14.85 -2.18
C ALA A 251 7.96 -14.78 -2.44
N TYR A 252 7.52 -14.78 -3.71
CA TYR A 252 6.11 -14.65 -4.07
C TYR A 252 5.38 -15.98 -3.87
N PRO A 253 4.50 -16.13 -2.85
CA PRO A 253 3.67 -17.31 -2.70
C PRO A 253 2.47 -17.15 -3.62
N PHE A 254 2.63 -17.49 -4.89
CA PHE A 254 1.49 -17.50 -5.80
C PHE A 254 0.56 -18.65 -5.39
N ALA A 255 -0.74 -18.38 -5.35
CA ALA A 255 -1.78 -19.39 -5.13
C ALA A 255 -2.01 -20.27 -6.37
N VAL A 256 -0.92 -20.73 -7.01
CA VAL A 256 -0.93 -21.49 -8.25
C VAL A 256 -0.03 -22.71 -8.12
N THR A 257 -0.42 -23.82 -8.75
CA THR A 257 0.33 -25.08 -8.72
C THR A 257 1.14 -25.32 -9.99
N ASP A 258 0.77 -24.65 -11.09
CA ASP A 258 1.47 -24.71 -12.37
C ASP A 258 2.61 -23.69 -12.45
N GLN A 259 3.80 -24.13 -12.85
CA GLN A 259 4.98 -23.27 -12.92
C GLN A 259 4.90 -22.24 -14.05
N THR A 260 4.31 -22.60 -15.19
CA THR A 260 4.12 -21.67 -16.31
C THR A 260 3.14 -20.57 -15.94
N GLU A 261 2.03 -20.95 -15.31
CA GLU A 261 1.07 -20.00 -14.74
C GLU A 261 1.72 -19.06 -13.71
N ALA A 262 2.53 -19.60 -12.79
CA ALA A 262 3.29 -18.80 -11.81
C ALA A 262 4.20 -17.77 -12.48
N LEU A 263 4.93 -18.17 -13.52
CA LEU A 263 5.80 -17.29 -14.30
C LEU A 263 4.99 -16.20 -15.01
N ASN A 264 3.85 -16.55 -15.58
CA ASN A 264 2.99 -15.58 -16.26
C ASN A 264 2.36 -14.58 -15.28
N VAL A 265 1.94 -15.02 -14.09
CA VAL A 265 1.48 -14.12 -13.01
C VAL A 265 2.61 -13.19 -12.56
N PHE A 266 3.83 -13.71 -12.41
CA PHE A 266 4.99 -12.91 -12.04
C PHE A 266 5.34 -11.84 -13.10
N GLU A 267 5.39 -12.23 -14.37
CA GLU A 267 5.64 -11.29 -15.47
C GLU A 267 4.50 -10.26 -15.62
N ALA A 268 3.25 -10.67 -15.36
CA ALA A 268 2.13 -9.74 -15.30
C ALA A 268 2.32 -8.71 -14.18
N LEU A 269 2.66 -9.16 -12.95
CA LEU A 269 2.91 -8.28 -11.81
C LEU A 269 4.07 -7.31 -12.06
N LYS A 270 5.15 -7.77 -12.70
CA LYS A 270 6.33 -6.94 -13.01
C LYS A 270 6.01 -5.78 -13.94
N ASN A 271 5.12 -6.00 -14.90
CA ASN A 271 4.71 -4.99 -15.88
C ASN A 271 3.48 -4.17 -15.43
N PHE A 272 2.98 -4.41 -14.21
CA PHE A 272 1.75 -3.80 -13.71
C PHE A 272 1.96 -2.32 -13.38
N HIS A 273 1.14 -1.43 -13.94
CA HIS A 273 1.25 0.01 -13.73
C HIS A 273 0.43 0.46 -12.51
N ASP A 274 0.96 1.46 -11.79
CA ASP A 274 0.37 2.00 -10.57
C ASP A 274 -0.06 0.96 -9.51
N PRO A 275 0.80 -0.02 -9.15
CA PRO A 275 0.45 -0.99 -8.12
C PRO A 275 0.30 -0.32 -6.76
N LEU A 276 -0.59 -0.86 -5.92
CA LEU A 276 -0.50 -0.70 -4.48
C LEU A 276 0.83 -1.29 -4.01
N LEU A 277 1.59 -0.50 -3.26
CA LEU A 277 2.83 -0.95 -2.65
C LEU A 277 2.56 -1.33 -1.18
N ALA A 278 3.38 -2.20 -0.62
CA ALA A 278 3.42 -2.53 0.79
C ALA A 278 4.89 -2.56 1.25
N PRO A 279 5.16 -2.26 2.52
CA PRO A 279 6.50 -2.37 3.07
C PRO A 279 6.93 -3.83 3.10
N ALA A 280 8.07 -4.14 2.46
CA ALA A 280 8.72 -5.44 2.55
C ALA A 280 9.98 -5.33 3.40
N LEU A 281 10.13 -6.24 4.37
CA LEU A 281 11.37 -6.37 5.11
C LEU A 281 12.43 -7.02 4.22
N VAL A 282 13.44 -6.25 3.83
CA VAL A 282 14.63 -6.76 3.15
C VAL A 282 15.73 -6.93 4.19
N ARG A 283 16.23 -8.16 4.35
CA ARG A 283 17.37 -8.49 5.24
C ARG A 283 18.59 -8.83 4.40
#